data_AF-A0A7S3GU67-F1
#
_entry.id   AF-A0A7S3GU67-F1
#
_cell.length_a   1.000
_cell.length_b   1.000
_cell.length_c   1.000
_cell.angle_alpha   90.00
_cell.angle_beta   90.00
_cell.angle_gamma   90.00
#
_symmetry.space_group_name_H-M   'P 1'
#
loop_
_entity.id
_entity.type
_entity.pdbx_description
1 polymer ?
#
loop_
_entity_poly.entity_id
_entity_poly.type
_entity_poly.pdbx_seq_one_letter_code
_entity_poly.pdbx_strand_id
1 'polypeptide(L)'
;AGRRGGEPEIDPRPKEMPNKVPPVQMPSVPSGTGGSIDVMSKLLQDRILICGGEVNDNMAKVLIAQMLYLAGENADEDITMYINSPGGSVSAGMAIYDTMQFIPCD
;
A
#
# COMPACT_ATOMS: atom_id res chain seq x y z
N ALA A 1 34.07 -31.97 -35.19
CA ALA A 1 34.73 -31.47 -33.96
C ALA A 1 34.09 -30.12 -33.65
N GLY A 2 33.31 -29.91 -32.60
CA GLY A 2 33.41 -30.37 -31.22
C GLY A 2 33.39 -29.10 -30.36
N ARG A 3 32.19 -28.63 -30.00
CA ARG A 3 31.93 -27.42 -29.21
C ARG A 3 32.69 -27.45 -27.89
N ARG A 4 33.28 -26.33 -27.47
CA ARG A 4 33.47 -25.99 -26.05
C ARG A 4 33.21 -24.50 -25.87
N GLY A 5 31.95 -24.17 -25.56
CA GLY A 5 31.62 -22.91 -24.90
C GLY A 5 32.25 -22.96 -23.51
N GLY A 6 32.92 -21.88 -23.11
CA GLY A 6 33.40 -21.72 -21.74
C GLY A 6 32.21 -21.81 -20.79
N GLU A 7 32.31 -22.68 -19.79
CA GLU A 7 31.32 -22.75 -18.73
C GLU A 7 31.26 -21.40 -18.01
N PRO A 8 30.07 -20.88 -17.68
CA PRO A 8 29.96 -19.66 -16.89
C PRO A 8 30.59 -19.92 -15.52
N GLU A 9 31.58 -19.11 -15.17
CA GLU A 9 32.22 -19.11 -13.86
C GLU A 9 31.16 -18.84 -12.78
N ILE A 10 30.78 -19.89 -12.05
CA ILE A 10 29.83 -19.78 -10.94
C ILE A 10 30.58 -19.10 -9.80
N ASP A 11 30.31 -17.82 -9.58
CA ASP A 11 30.82 -17.07 -8.43
C ASP A 11 30.51 -17.86 -7.14
N PRO A 12 31.53 -18.32 -6.40
CA PRO A 12 31.36 -19.17 -5.23
C PRO A 12 30.87 -18.40 -4.00
N ARG A 13 30.70 -17.08 -4.10
CA ARG A 13 30.17 -16.28 -2.99
C ARG A 13 28.71 -16.69 -2.74
N PRO A 14 28.36 -17.09 -1.49
CA PRO A 14 26.97 -17.20 -1.10
C PRO A 14 26.26 -15.90 -1.46
N LYS A 15 25.18 -15.97 -2.25
CA LYS A 15 24.28 -14.82 -2.44
C LYS A 15 23.79 -14.45 -1.04
N GLU A 16 24.30 -13.34 -0.49
CA GLU A 16 23.79 -12.81 0.77
C GLU A 16 22.28 -12.69 0.65
N MET A 17 21.56 -13.40 1.52
CA MET A 17 20.12 -13.30 1.58
C MET A 17 19.79 -11.84 1.90
N PRO A 18 18.90 -11.16 1.15
CA PRO A 18 18.59 -9.77 1.41
C PRO A 18 18.19 -9.61 2.87
N ASN A 19 18.89 -8.71 3.55
CA ASN A 19 18.77 -8.46 4.98
C ASN A 19 17.28 -8.26 5.31
N LYS A 20 16.71 -9.14 6.14
CA LYS A 20 15.27 -9.10 6.48
C LYS A 20 15.03 -7.86 7.33
N VAL A 21 14.65 -6.77 6.67
CA VAL A 21 14.37 -5.49 7.34
C VAL A 21 13.35 -5.78 8.46
N PRO A 22 13.64 -5.41 9.71
CA PRO A 22 12.68 -5.60 10.79
C PRO A 22 11.36 -4.88 10.45
N PRO A 23 10.21 -5.45 10.82
CA PRO A 23 8.93 -4.81 10.55
C PRO A 23 8.91 -3.43 11.22
N VAL A 24 8.63 -2.40 10.44
CA VAL A 24 8.50 -1.03 10.94
C VAL A 24 7.34 -1.00 11.92
N GLN A 25 7.63 -0.70 13.19
CA GLN A 25 6.58 -0.46 14.18
C GLN A 25 6.06 0.95 13.97
N MET A 26 4.74 1.06 13.78
CA MET A 26 4.11 2.36 13.63
C MET A 26 4.03 3.05 15.00
N PRO A 27 4.42 4.34 15.09
CA PRO A 27 4.23 5.08 16.33
C PRO A 27 2.75 5.21 16.64
N SER A 28 2.43 5.35 17.92
CA SER A 28 1.09 5.72 18.38
C SER A 28 1.05 7.20 18.76
N VAL A 29 -0.09 7.83 18.52
CA VAL A 29 -0.36 9.23 18.86
C VAL A 29 -1.44 9.29 19.95
N PRO A 30 -1.43 10.32 20.82
CA PRO A 30 -2.48 10.52 21.81
C PRO A 30 -3.83 10.70 21.13
N SER A 31 -4.85 9.99 21.61
CA SER A 31 -6.25 10.17 21.24
C SER A 31 -6.92 11.11 22.24
N GLY A 32 -7.78 12.01 21.75
CA GLY A 32 -8.48 13.01 22.57
C GLY A 32 -9.38 12.45 23.68
N THR A 33 -9.74 11.16 23.62
CA THR A 33 -10.59 10.45 24.58
C THR A 33 -9.83 9.65 25.64
N GLY A 34 -8.52 9.87 25.82
CA GLY A 34 -7.73 9.25 26.90
C GLY A 34 -7.10 7.90 26.54
N GLY A 35 -6.81 7.67 25.25
CA GLY A 35 -6.10 6.48 24.75
C GLY A 35 -4.96 6.85 23.78
N SER A 36 -4.31 5.85 23.19
CA SER A 36 -3.37 6.05 22.07
C SER A 36 -3.88 5.33 20.83
N ILE A 37 -3.89 6.02 19.69
CA ILE A 37 -4.28 5.48 18.39
C ILE A 37 -3.02 5.33 17.53
N ASP A 38 -2.96 4.32 16.66
CA ASP A 38 -1.84 4.21 15.73
C ASP A 38 -1.89 5.33 14.68
N VAL A 39 -0.73 5.69 14.12
CA VAL A 39 -0.65 6.78 13.14
C VAL A 39 -1.49 6.52 11.89
N MET A 40 -1.65 5.28 11.41
CA MET A 40 -2.46 5.03 10.20
C MET A 40 -3.93 5.30 10.46
N SER A 41 -4.42 4.90 11.63
CA SER A 41 -5.79 5.21 12.03
C SER A 41 -6.00 6.72 12.21
N LYS A 42 -4.98 7.46 12.70
CA LYS A 42 -5.05 8.93 12.74
C LYS A 42 -5.06 9.55 11.33
N LEU A 43 -4.21 9.07 10.41
CA LEU A 43 -4.20 9.53 9.03
C LEU A 43 -5.54 9.28 8.32
N LEU A 44 -6.17 8.12 8.58
CA LEU A 44 -7.51 7.84 8.04
C LEU A 44 -8.55 8.84 8.56
N GLN A 45 -8.51 9.21 9.85
CA GLN A 45 -9.38 10.25 10.40
C GLN A 45 -9.14 11.61 9.74
N ASP A 46 -7.90 11.90 9.37
CA ASP A 46 -7.50 13.10 8.63
C ASP A 46 -7.74 12.96 7.11
N ARG A 47 -8.50 11.93 6.69
CA ARG A 47 -8.86 11.61 5.28
C ARG A 47 -7.67 11.33 4.37
N ILE A 48 -6.60 10.76 4.92
CA ILE A 48 -5.38 10.40 4.22
C ILE A 48 -5.30 8.87 4.06
N LEU A 49 -5.27 8.40 2.82
CA LEU A 49 -5.09 6.99 2.45
C LEU A 49 -3.68 6.72 1.94
N ILE A 50 -3.14 5.55 2.29
CA ILE A 50 -1.81 5.11 1.85
C ILE A 50 -1.95 3.86 0.97
N CYS A 51 -1.61 3.98 -0.32
CA CYS A 51 -1.45 2.86 -1.24
C CYS A 51 0.04 2.52 -1.35
N GLY A 52 0.49 1.57 -0.52
CA GLY A 52 1.90 1.19 -0.43
C GLY A 52 2.13 -0.28 -0.77
N GLY A 53 3.11 -0.56 -1.63
CA GLY A 53 3.46 -1.93 -2.03
C GLY A 53 2.61 -2.45 -3.20
N GLU A 54 2.66 -3.76 -3.44
CA GLU A 54 2.01 -4.38 -4.60
C GLU A 54 0.48 -4.28 -4.57
N VAL A 55 -0.12 -3.82 -5.67
CA VAL A 55 -1.58 -3.76 -5.80
C VAL A 55 -2.14 -5.17 -6.03
N ASN A 56 -2.88 -5.67 -5.05
CA ASN A 56 -3.59 -6.95 -5.13
C ASN A 56 -5.02 -6.79 -4.60
N ASP A 57 -5.83 -7.85 -4.73
CA ASP A 57 -7.25 -7.80 -4.37
C ASP A 57 -7.48 -7.49 -2.88
N ASN A 58 -6.56 -7.88 -2.00
CA ASN A 58 -6.68 -7.57 -0.57
C ASN A 58 -6.43 -6.09 -0.31
N MET A 59 -5.42 -5.51 -0.95
CA MET A 59 -5.15 -4.08 -0.85
C MET A 59 -6.29 -3.25 -1.44
N ALA A 60 -6.79 -3.64 -2.61
CA ALA A 60 -7.93 -3.00 -3.23
C ALA A 60 -9.16 -3.02 -2.30
N LYS A 61 -9.50 -4.18 -1.70
CA LYS A 61 -10.61 -4.26 -0.74
C LYS A 61 -10.46 -3.29 0.44
N VAL A 62 -9.26 -3.16 0.99
CA VAL A 62 -9.00 -2.23 2.11
C VAL A 62 -9.18 -0.78 1.68
N LEU A 63 -8.57 -0.37 0.56
CA LEU A 63 -8.66 1.00 0.06
C LEU A 63 -10.10 1.37 -0.33
N ILE A 64 -10.83 0.46 -0.98
CA ILE A 64 -12.24 0.64 -1.33
C ILE A 64 -13.10 0.84 -0.09
N ALA A 65 -12.92 -0.01 0.93
CA ALA A 65 -13.66 0.11 2.18
C ALA A 65 -13.37 1.45 2.90
N GLN A 66 -12.10 1.88 2.92
CA GLN A 66 -11.70 3.17 3.51
C GLN A 66 -12.29 4.35 2.74
N MET A 67 -12.25 4.33 1.41
CA MET A 67 -12.85 5.36 0.55
C MET A 67 -14.36 5.49 0.78
N LEU A 68 -15.08 4.37 0.79
CA LEU A 68 -16.52 4.35 1.05
C LEU A 68 -16.88 4.84 2.46
N TYR A 69 -16.05 4.50 3.46
CA TYR A 69 -16.22 5.00 4.82
C TYR A 69 -16.08 6.52 4.89
N LEU A 70 -15.02 7.09 4.31
CA LEU A 70 -14.78 8.53 4.33
C LEU A 70 -15.84 9.31 3.55
N ALA A 71 -16.26 8.79 2.39
CA ALA A 71 -17.34 9.37 1.60
C ALA A 71 -18.70 9.32 2.32
N GLY A 72 -18.94 8.30 3.14
CA GLY A 72 -20.14 8.18 3.97
C GLY A 72 -20.16 9.12 5.18
N GLU A 73 -18.99 9.47 5.73
CA GLU A 73 -18.84 10.43 6.84
C GLU A 73 -19.05 11.87 6.38
N ASN A 74 -18.35 12.27 5.31
CA ASN A 74 -18.53 13.56 4.66
C ASN A 74 -18.18 13.45 3.18
N ALA A 75 -19.17 13.66 2.31
CA ALA A 75 -19.04 13.58 0.85
C ALA A 75 -18.46 14.86 0.22
N ASP A 76 -18.53 15.99 0.93
CA ASP A 76 -18.10 17.32 0.45
C ASP A 76 -16.65 17.64 0.85
N GLU A 77 -15.93 16.65 1.40
CA GLU A 77 -14.53 16.81 1.79
C GLU A 77 -13.62 15.92 0.95
N ASP A 78 -12.47 16.47 0.57
CA ASP A 78 -11.47 15.75 -0.20
C ASP A 78 -10.87 14.55 0.55
N ILE A 79 -10.47 13.53 -0.22
CA ILE A 79 -9.68 12.40 0.25
C ILE A 79 -8.30 12.46 -0.40
N THR A 80 -7.24 12.52 0.40
CA THR A 80 -5.86 12.53 -0.11
C THR A 80 -5.31 11.12 -0.15
N MET A 81 -4.94 10.62 -1.33
CA MET A 81 -4.29 9.31 -1.47
C MET A 81 -2.81 9.45 -1.83
N TYR A 82 -1.93 8.93 -0.98
CA TYR A 82 -0.50 8.79 -1.30
C TYR A 82 -0.22 7.42 -1.91
N ILE A 83 0.44 7.41 -3.06
CA ILE A 83 0.72 6.20 -3.82
C ILE A 83 2.23 5.97 -3.87
N ASN A 84 2.65 4.83 -3.33
CA ASN A 84 4.00 4.29 -3.44
C ASN A 84 3.90 2.80 -3.74
N SER A 85 3.56 2.50 -4.99
CA SER A 85 3.30 1.15 -5.46
C SER A 85 4.09 0.86 -6.72
N PRO A 86 4.71 -0.33 -6.86
CA PRO A 86 5.26 -0.80 -8.13
C PRO A 86 4.18 -1.26 -9.12
N GLY A 87 2.89 -1.11 -8.78
CA GLY A 87 1.76 -1.68 -9.52
C GLY A 87 1.40 -3.08 -9.05
N GLY A 88 0.74 -3.85 -9.91
CA GLY A 88 0.30 -5.22 -9.60
C GLY A 88 -0.87 -5.66 -10.48
N SER A 89 -1.90 -6.22 -9.85
CA SER A 89 -3.11 -6.67 -10.53
C SER A 89 -3.88 -5.50 -11.16
N VAL A 90 -4.10 -5.60 -12.47
CA VAL A 90 -4.87 -4.61 -13.24
C VAL A 90 -6.32 -4.57 -12.77
N SER A 91 -6.94 -5.72 -12.48
CA SER A 91 -8.32 -5.75 -11.98
C SER A 91 -8.47 -5.11 -10.61
N ALA A 92 -7.49 -5.32 -9.72
CA ALA A 92 -7.46 -4.67 -8.41
C ALA A 92 -7.27 -3.15 -8.56
N GLY A 93 -6.38 -2.72 -9.45
CA GLY A 93 -6.19 -1.30 -9.78
C GLY A 93 -7.45 -0.66 -10.36
N MET A 94 -8.14 -1.34 -11.27
CA MET A 94 -9.40 -0.87 -11.84
C MET A 94 -10.51 -0.77 -10.79
N ALA A 95 -10.60 -1.72 -9.85
CA ALA A 95 -11.58 -1.64 -8.77
C ALA A 95 -11.35 -0.41 -7.87
N ILE A 96 -10.08 -0.08 -7.58
CA ILE A 96 -9.72 1.16 -6.85
C ILE A 96 -10.14 2.38 -7.67
N TYR A 97 -9.76 2.42 -8.95
CA TYR A 97 -10.05 3.53 -9.84
C TYR A 97 -11.56 3.78 -10.00
N ASP A 98 -12.34 2.74 -10.26
CA ASP A 98 -13.80 2.84 -10.40
C ASP A 98 -14.44 3.37 -9.12
N THR A 99 -13.93 2.95 -7.95
CA THR A 99 -14.40 3.47 -6.66
C THR A 99 -14.08 4.95 -6.49
N MET A 100 -12.87 5.39 -6.88
CA MET A 100 -12.50 6.81 -6.84
C MET A 100 -13.41 7.68 -7.71
N GLN A 101 -13.85 7.16 -8.86
CA GLN A 101 -14.79 7.89 -9.74
C GLN A 101 -16.25 7.81 -9.25
N PHE A 102 -16.59 6.78 -8.49
CA PHE A 102 -17.95 6.57 -7.99
C PHE A 102 -18.26 7.41 -6.76
N ILE A 103 -17.29 7.58 -5.85
CA ILE A 103 -17.52 8.37 -4.64
C ILE A 103 -17.61 9.87 -5.00
N PRO A 104 -18.58 10.60 -4.42
CA PRO A 104 -18.59 12.05 -4.52
C PRO A 104 -17.36 12.60 -3.77
N CYS A 105 -16.58 13.42 -4.45
CA CYS A 105 -15.55 14.28 -3.87
C CYS A 105 -15.72 15.63 -4.58
N ASP A 106 -15.96 16.70 -3.84
CA ASP A 106 -16.08 18.08 -4.34
C ASP A 106 -15.13 18.99 -3.55
#